data_AF-G4FPX8-F1
#
_entry.id   AF-G4FPX8-F1
#
_cell.length_a   1.000
_cell.length_b   1.000
_cell.length_c   1.000
_cell.angle_alpha   90.00
_cell.angle_beta   90.00
_cell.angle_gamma   90.00
#
_symmetry.space_group_name_H-M   'P 1'
#
loop_
_entity.id
_entity.type
_entity.pdbx_description
1 polymer ?
#
loop_
_entity_poly.entity_id
_entity_poly.type
_entity_poly.pdbx_seq_one_letter_code
_entity_poly.pdbx_strand_id
1 'polypeptide(L)'
;MPIEQEMGSQQTKAKRSFVPTAVAPPAMASDAWGFASLITTTEQRITEQMMDRSLALHLSTLLLLSSAMSFPLRGAAADPNLKIGRYETNTKECSFTGSKQESSACITLQLKGRSASVVAVRLIGHGSTKNSRRQLTFVTLTTQGESPLKCSAGTCRLEAQSWQSAVSSVAEASFNSNGIATGLPKAWAANNGECSLKDRVLRCSALHINGEIYKAEAHF
;
A
#
# COMPACT_ATOMS: atom_id res chain seq x y z
N MET A 1 65.08 -1.31 23.66
CA MET A 1 64.54 -1.64 25.02
C MET A 1 65.55 -1.09 26.01
N PRO A 2 65.16 -0.26 26.99
CA PRO A 2 64.03 -0.47 27.90
C PRO A 2 62.94 0.62 27.81
N ILE A 3 61.87 0.36 28.57
CA ILE A 3 60.57 1.04 28.62
C ILE A 3 60.55 1.93 29.86
N GLU A 4 60.03 3.14 29.70
CA GLU A 4 59.76 4.08 30.78
C GLU A 4 58.31 4.58 30.67
N GLN A 5 57.75 4.93 31.83
CA GLN A 5 56.50 5.68 32.07
C GLN A 5 55.20 4.89 32.28
N GLU A 6 55.02 4.51 33.55
CA GLU A 6 54.08 5.10 34.53
C GLU A 6 52.75 5.76 34.09
N MET A 7 51.77 5.55 34.99
CA MET A 7 50.69 6.45 35.42
C MET A 7 49.31 6.44 34.73
N GLY A 8 48.27 6.33 35.58
CA GLY A 8 46.92 6.85 35.32
C GLY A 8 45.80 5.82 35.47
N SER A 9 45.49 5.38 36.68
CA SER A 9 44.41 5.92 37.52
C SER A 9 42.99 5.57 37.05
N GLN A 10 42.39 4.68 37.83
CA GLN A 10 40.97 4.33 37.82
C GLN A 10 40.11 5.53 38.22
N GLN A 11 39.03 5.79 37.47
CA GLN A 11 37.84 6.45 38.04
C GLN A 11 36.55 5.98 37.33
N THR A 12 35.78 5.21 38.12
CA THR A 12 34.32 5.32 38.31
C THR A 12 33.40 5.47 37.09
N LYS A 13 32.71 4.38 36.73
CA LYS A 13 31.42 4.47 36.00
C LYS A 13 30.28 3.97 36.89
N ALA A 14 29.52 4.94 37.40
CA ALA A 14 28.30 4.75 38.16
C ALA A 14 27.26 3.96 37.36
N LYS A 15 26.78 2.86 37.95
CA LYS A 15 25.69 2.03 37.46
C LYS A 15 24.37 2.73 37.79
N ARG A 16 23.84 3.56 36.89
CA ARG A 16 22.45 4.04 36.99
C ARG A 16 21.52 2.98 36.40
N SER A 17 20.88 2.25 37.30
CA SER A 17 19.71 1.42 37.03
C SER A 17 18.55 2.33 36.62
N PHE A 18 18.10 2.23 35.38
CA PHE A 18 16.90 2.92 34.91
C PHE A 18 15.73 1.94 35.01
N VAL A 19 14.80 2.25 35.93
CA VAL A 19 13.52 1.56 36.09
C VAL A 19 12.56 2.16 35.05
N PRO A 20 11.95 1.37 34.15
CA PRO A 20 10.85 1.87 33.34
C PRO A 20 9.56 1.86 34.15
N THR A 21 9.03 3.03 34.45
CA THR A 21 7.67 3.24 34.93
C THR A 21 6.69 2.90 33.81
N ALA A 22 5.96 1.80 33.97
CA ALA A 22 4.86 1.44 33.10
C ALA A 22 3.70 2.42 33.27
N VAL A 23 3.36 3.15 32.20
CA VAL A 23 2.13 3.95 32.11
C VAL A 23 1.09 3.10 31.40
N ALA A 24 0.04 2.73 32.13
CA ALA A 24 -1.09 1.96 31.62
C ALA A 24 -2.00 2.85 30.74
N PRO A 25 -2.62 2.29 29.67
CA PRO A 25 -3.68 2.97 28.95
C PRO A 25 -5.04 2.85 29.69
N PRO A 26 -5.92 3.86 29.62
CA PRO A 26 -7.25 3.77 30.18
C PRO A 26 -8.17 2.87 29.34
N ALA A 27 -8.98 2.09 30.07
CA ALA A 27 -10.01 1.21 29.56
C ALA A 27 -11.13 2.00 28.84
N MET A 28 -11.54 1.53 27.67
CA MET A 28 -12.83 1.89 27.09
C MET A 28 -13.79 0.70 27.21
N ALA A 29 -14.85 0.91 27.97
CA ALA A 29 -16.01 0.05 28.03
C ALA A 29 -16.88 0.24 26.77
N SER A 30 -17.38 -0.85 26.22
CA SER A 30 -18.47 -0.84 25.25
C SER A 30 -19.49 -1.88 25.68
N ASP A 31 -20.57 -1.38 26.27
CA ASP A 31 -21.74 -2.16 26.67
C ASP A 31 -22.53 -2.64 25.45
N ALA A 32 -23.06 -3.84 25.62
CA ALA A 32 -23.87 -4.61 24.69
C ALA A 32 -25.32 -4.12 24.65
N TRP A 33 -25.94 -4.04 23.47
CA TRP A 33 -27.39 -4.19 23.32
C TRP A 33 -27.71 -4.91 22.01
N GLY A 34 -28.14 -6.17 22.14
CA GLY A 34 -28.81 -6.89 21.07
C GLY A 34 -30.28 -6.49 20.99
N PHE A 35 -30.86 -6.62 19.81
CA PHE A 35 -32.31 -6.79 19.64
C PHE A 35 -32.56 -7.83 18.55
N ALA A 36 -32.76 -9.06 18.99
CA ALA A 36 -33.63 -9.99 18.29
C ALA A 36 -35.06 -9.71 18.77
N SER A 37 -36.01 -9.62 17.85
CA SER A 37 -37.42 -9.88 18.15
C SER A 37 -38.14 -10.31 16.87
N LEU A 38 -38.53 -11.58 16.87
CA LEU A 38 -39.67 -12.09 16.13
C LEU A 38 -40.94 -11.42 16.66
N ILE A 39 -41.88 -11.05 15.78
CA ILE A 39 -43.31 -11.18 16.09
C ILE A 39 -44.04 -11.81 14.90
N THR A 40 -44.82 -12.79 15.30
CA THR A 40 -45.70 -13.76 14.67
C THR A 40 -47.01 -13.19 14.09
N THR A 41 -47.56 -13.98 13.16
CA THR A 41 -49.00 -14.26 12.95
C THR A 41 -49.89 -13.19 12.32
N THR A 42 -50.41 -13.50 11.13
CA THR A 42 -51.88 -13.67 10.98
C THR A 42 -52.19 -14.50 9.72
N GLU A 43 -52.76 -15.69 9.95
CA GLU A 43 -53.57 -16.41 8.95
C GLU A 43 -54.85 -15.62 8.69
N GLN A 44 -55.24 -15.51 7.42
CA GLN A 44 -56.65 -15.38 7.06
C GLN A 44 -56.89 -16.16 5.76
N ARG A 45 -57.61 -17.27 5.92
CA ARG A 45 -58.14 -18.13 4.85
C ARG A 45 -59.66 -17.91 4.80
N ILE A 46 -60.24 -18.25 3.65
CA ILE A 46 -61.67 -18.36 3.29
C ILE A 46 -62.18 -17.04 2.67
N THR A 47 -62.71 -16.99 1.44
CA THR A 47 -63.72 -17.88 0.82
C THR A 47 -63.60 -17.91 -0.71
N GLU A 48 -64.01 -19.03 -1.29
CA GLU A 48 -64.14 -19.29 -2.73
C GLU A 48 -65.09 -18.32 -3.45
N GLN A 49 -64.71 -17.89 -4.66
CA GLN A 49 -65.67 -17.72 -5.75
C GLN A 49 -65.15 -18.42 -7.01
N MET A 50 -65.93 -19.42 -7.38
CA MET A 50 -65.89 -20.25 -8.58
C MET A 50 -65.78 -19.36 -9.83
N MET A 51 -64.59 -19.29 -10.44
CA MET A 51 -64.37 -18.59 -11.70
C MET A 51 -64.17 -19.60 -12.82
N ASP A 52 -65.30 -19.94 -13.42
CA ASP A 52 -65.40 -20.55 -14.75
C ASP A 52 -64.88 -19.53 -15.78
N ARG A 53 -63.64 -19.70 -16.28
CA ARG A 53 -63.10 -19.03 -17.48
C ARG A 53 -61.68 -19.53 -17.82
N SER A 54 -61.60 -20.82 -18.15
CA SER A 54 -60.40 -21.56 -18.55
C SER A 54 -59.81 -21.18 -19.92
N LEU A 55 -59.91 -19.92 -20.38
CA LEU A 55 -59.44 -19.54 -21.73
C LEU A 55 -58.70 -18.18 -21.81
N ALA A 56 -58.53 -17.45 -20.70
CA ALA A 56 -57.85 -16.14 -20.70
C ALA A 56 -56.43 -16.16 -20.07
N LEU A 57 -55.89 -17.34 -19.77
CA LEU A 57 -54.67 -17.50 -18.95
C LEU A 57 -53.36 -17.68 -19.73
N HIS A 58 -53.40 -17.80 -21.07
CA HIS A 58 -52.18 -18.01 -21.86
C HIS A 58 -51.60 -16.76 -22.55
N LEU A 59 -52.31 -15.62 -22.57
CA LEU A 59 -51.78 -14.38 -23.16
C LEU A 59 -51.26 -13.35 -22.14
N SER A 60 -51.62 -13.46 -20.85
CA SER A 60 -51.18 -12.48 -19.83
C SER A 60 -49.88 -12.84 -19.12
N THR A 61 -49.35 -14.07 -19.27
CA THR A 61 -48.06 -14.46 -18.65
C THR A 61 -46.83 -14.00 -19.44
N LEU A 62 -46.99 -13.64 -20.72
CA LEU A 62 -45.87 -13.18 -21.57
C LEU A 62 -45.57 -11.68 -21.46
N LEU A 63 -46.51 -10.86 -20.97
CA LEU A 63 -46.34 -9.40 -20.86
C LEU A 63 -45.77 -8.93 -19.51
N LEU A 64 -45.71 -9.80 -18.49
CA LEU A 64 -45.17 -9.44 -17.16
C LEU A 64 -43.69 -9.82 -16.97
N LEU A 65 -43.05 -10.52 -17.91
CA LEU A 65 -41.62 -10.85 -17.83
C LEU A 65 -40.68 -9.84 -18.52
N SER A 66 -41.19 -8.86 -19.26
CA SER A 66 -40.35 -7.91 -20.02
C SER A 66 -39.90 -6.67 -19.24
N SER A 67 -40.34 -6.47 -18.00
CA SER A 67 -40.16 -5.20 -17.28
C SER A 67 -39.00 -5.18 -16.27
N ALA A 68 -38.16 -6.21 -16.21
CA ALA A 68 -37.16 -6.37 -15.13
C ALA A 68 -35.68 -6.21 -15.56
N MET A 69 -35.38 -5.67 -16.75
CA MET A 69 -33.99 -5.37 -17.15
C MET A 69 -33.85 -3.96 -17.71
N SER A 70 -34.06 -2.96 -16.86
CA SER A 70 -33.63 -1.59 -17.12
C SER A 70 -33.10 -0.98 -15.83
N PHE A 71 -32.15 -1.69 -15.19
CA PHE A 71 -31.26 -1.00 -14.28
C PHE A 71 -30.30 -0.21 -15.17
N PRO A 72 -30.28 1.13 -15.13
CA PRO A 72 -29.16 1.85 -15.70
C PRO A 72 -27.94 1.35 -14.91
N LEU A 73 -27.04 0.66 -15.60
CA LEU A 73 -25.64 0.57 -15.20
C LEU A 73 -25.12 2.01 -15.21
N ARG A 74 -25.45 2.77 -14.16
CA ARG A 74 -24.65 3.91 -13.73
C ARG A 74 -23.32 3.30 -13.34
N GLY A 75 -22.43 3.16 -14.32
CA GLY A 75 -21.02 2.93 -14.05
C GLY A 75 -20.63 3.97 -13.02
N ALA A 76 -20.14 3.51 -11.87
CA ALA A 76 -19.61 4.41 -10.86
C ALA A 76 -18.59 5.31 -11.56
N ALA A 77 -18.94 6.57 -11.77
CA ALA A 77 -18.01 7.55 -12.31
C ALA A 77 -16.85 7.58 -11.30
N ALA A 78 -15.68 7.11 -11.73
CA ALA A 78 -14.48 7.21 -10.91
C ALA A 78 -14.33 8.68 -10.54
N ASP A 79 -14.27 8.98 -9.24
CA ASP A 79 -14.06 10.34 -8.75
C ASP A 79 -12.85 10.93 -9.49
N PRO A 80 -13.01 12.01 -10.28
CA PRO A 80 -11.92 12.58 -11.06
C PRO A 80 -10.77 13.10 -10.18
N ASN A 81 -10.99 13.25 -8.86
CA ASN A 81 -10.01 13.70 -7.87
C ASN A 81 -9.34 12.57 -7.10
N LEU A 82 -9.56 11.30 -7.49
CA LEU A 82 -8.92 10.18 -6.80
C LEU A 82 -7.39 10.29 -6.95
N LYS A 83 -6.68 10.46 -5.81
CA LYS A 83 -5.20 10.50 -5.73
C LYS A 83 -4.54 9.12 -5.99
N ILE A 84 -5.19 8.30 -6.80
CA ILE A 84 -4.79 6.94 -7.15
C ILE A 84 -4.36 6.92 -8.60
N GLY A 85 -3.22 6.31 -8.86
CA GLY A 85 -2.72 6.15 -10.22
C GLY A 85 -1.22 5.91 -10.24
N ARG A 86 -0.63 6.04 -11.43
CA ARG A 86 0.79 5.78 -11.65
C ARG A 86 1.45 6.89 -12.46
N TYR A 87 2.62 7.29 -12.00
CA TYR A 87 3.64 8.02 -12.74
C TYR A 87 4.80 7.05 -13.03
N GLU A 88 5.34 7.08 -14.24
CA GLU A 88 6.45 6.22 -14.66
C GLU A 88 7.38 6.98 -15.60
N THR A 89 8.68 6.82 -15.42
CA THR A 89 9.70 7.46 -16.26
C THR A 89 10.95 6.58 -16.35
N ASN A 90 11.68 6.71 -17.46
CA ASN A 90 13.04 6.20 -17.55
C ASN A 90 13.98 7.03 -16.68
N THR A 91 15.05 6.42 -16.19
CA THR A 91 16.08 7.06 -15.38
C THR A 91 17.35 7.24 -16.19
N LYS A 92 18.08 8.34 -15.95
CA LYS A 92 19.40 8.61 -16.52
C LYS A 92 20.48 7.85 -15.75
N GLU A 93 20.42 7.98 -14.42
CA GLU A 93 21.28 7.29 -13.48
C GLU A 93 20.40 6.73 -12.37
N CYS A 94 20.54 5.44 -12.05
CA CYS A 94 19.71 4.82 -11.04
C CYS A 94 20.39 3.59 -10.46
N SER A 95 20.34 3.47 -9.13
CA SER A 95 20.77 2.27 -8.44
C SER A 95 19.89 1.97 -7.22
N PHE A 96 19.83 0.70 -6.84
CA PHE A 96 19.24 0.28 -5.58
C PHE A 96 20.01 -0.87 -4.94
N THR A 97 19.98 -0.90 -3.60
CA THR A 97 20.52 -1.96 -2.77
C THR A 97 19.36 -2.68 -2.09
N GLY A 98 19.23 -3.97 -2.41
CA GLY A 98 18.22 -4.86 -1.83
C GLY A 98 18.77 -5.74 -0.71
N SER A 99 18.08 -6.84 -0.42
CA SER A 99 18.36 -7.79 0.65
C SER A 99 19.70 -8.52 0.45
N LYS A 100 20.21 -8.58 -0.78
CA LYS A 100 21.54 -9.13 -1.06
C LYS A 100 22.68 -8.18 -0.66
N GLN A 101 22.36 -6.97 -0.23
CA GLN A 101 23.34 -5.92 0.12
C GLN A 101 24.32 -5.58 -1.02
N GLU A 102 23.90 -5.84 -2.26
CA GLU A 102 24.61 -5.50 -3.49
C GLU A 102 23.85 -4.37 -4.19
N SER A 103 24.59 -3.38 -4.72
CA SER A 103 23.99 -2.34 -5.56
C SER A 103 23.70 -2.88 -6.96
N SER A 104 22.51 -2.61 -7.47
CA SER A 104 22.06 -2.98 -8.80
C SER A 104 21.58 -1.74 -9.55
N ALA A 105 21.94 -1.63 -10.83
CA ALA A 105 21.43 -0.55 -11.67
C ALA A 105 19.92 -0.72 -11.92
N CYS A 106 19.21 0.41 -12.04
CA CYS A 106 17.82 0.47 -12.48
C CYS A 106 17.66 1.34 -13.73
N ILE A 107 16.54 1.15 -14.42
CA ILE A 107 16.24 1.81 -15.69
C ILE A 107 14.91 2.56 -15.66
N THR A 108 14.03 2.20 -14.72
CA THR A 108 12.68 2.78 -14.61
C THR A 108 12.39 3.13 -13.17
N LEU A 109 11.88 4.34 -12.98
CA LEU A 109 11.27 4.80 -11.75
C LEU A 109 9.75 4.86 -11.94
N GLN A 110 9.02 4.26 -11.00
CA GLN A 110 7.57 4.28 -10.96
C GLN A 110 7.09 4.76 -9.58
N LEU A 111 6.24 5.79 -9.55
CA LEU A 111 5.54 6.21 -8.34
C LEU A 111 4.05 5.87 -8.51
N LYS A 112 3.52 5.09 -7.58
CA LYS A 112 2.10 4.73 -7.56
C LYS A 112 1.43 5.36 -6.34
N GLY A 113 0.55 6.34 -6.59
CA GLY A 113 -0.36 6.87 -5.57
C GLY A 113 -1.40 5.81 -5.23
N ARG A 114 -1.51 5.45 -3.94
CA ARG A 114 -2.53 4.50 -3.44
C ARG A 114 -3.63 5.19 -2.65
N SER A 115 -3.34 6.35 -2.09
CA SER A 115 -4.28 7.25 -1.43
C SER A 115 -3.66 8.64 -1.35
N ALA A 116 -4.33 9.57 -0.65
CA ALA A 116 -3.76 10.88 -0.36
C ALA A 116 -2.43 10.81 0.40
N SER A 117 -2.25 9.78 1.23
CA SER A 117 -1.13 9.68 2.16
C SER A 117 -0.17 8.52 1.90
N VAL A 118 -0.44 7.70 0.88
CA VAL A 118 0.35 6.48 0.58
C VAL A 118 0.86 6.54 -0.84
N VAL A 119 2.19 6.47 -0.98
CA VAL A 119 2.89 6.39 -2.26
C VAL A 119 3.79 5.18 -2.25
N ALA A 120 3.71 4.36 -3.29
CA ALA A 120 4.67 3.29 -3.53
C ALA A 120 5.70 3.76 -4.56
N VAL A 121 6.95 3.84 -4.14
CA VAL A 121 8.11 4.20 -4.95
C VAL A 121 8.78 2.90 -5.40
N ARG A 122 8.73 2.58 -6.69
CA ARG A 122 9.25 1.35 -7.27
C ARG A 122 10.37 1.66 -8.25
N LEU A 123 11.52 1.02 -8.03
CA LEU A 123 12.66 1.03 -8.93
C LEU A 123 12.71 -0.31 -9.64
N ILE A 124 12.91 -0.29 -10.96
CA ILE A 124 12.92 -1.49 -11.80
C ILE A 124 14.27 -1.55 -12.50
N GLY A 125 14.98 -2.64 -12.29
CA GLY A 125 16.25 -2.95 -12.94
C GLY A 125 16.23 -4.29 -13.65
N HIS A 126 17.34 -4.59 -14.32
CA HIS A 126 17.55 -5.91 -14.90
C HIS A 126 17.69 -6.97 -13.81
N GLY A 127 17.18 -8.17 -14.08
CA GLY A 127 17.42 -9.34 -13.25
C GLY A 127 18.69 -10.09 -13.67
N SER A 128 18.88 -11.28 -13.10
CA SER A 128 20.09 -12.10 -13.31
C SER A 128 20.18 -12.74 -14.69
N THR A 129 19.08 -12.80 -15.44
CA THR A 129 19.05 -13.37 -16.80
C THR A 129 18.54 -12.34 -17.82
N LYS A 130 18.82 -12.57 -19.10
CA LYS A 130 18.40 -11.67 -20.19
C LYS A 130 16.88 -11.42 -20.13
N ASN A 131 16.49 -10.16 -20.24
CA ASN A 131 15.10 -9.67 -20.18
C ASN A 131 14.35 -9.93 -18.86
N SER A 132 14.98 -10.57 -17.87
CA SER A 132 14.42 -10.66 -16.52
C SER A 132 14.48 -9.30 -15.84
N ARG A 133 13.63 -9.11 -14.83
CA ARG A 133 13.54 -7.85 -14.08
C ARG A 133 13.61 -8.10 -12.59
N ARG A 134 14.19 -7.15 -11.88
CA ARG A 134 14.12 -7.05 -10.41
C ARG A 134 13.53 -5.72 -10.02
N GLN A 135 12.84 -5.70 -8.90
CA GLN A 135 12.16 -4.52 -8.40
C GLN A 135 12.42 -4.35 -6.91
N LEU A 136 12.71 -3.12 -6.52
CA LEU A 136 12.72 -2.69 -5.12
C LEU A 136 11.63 -1.62 -4.95
N THR A 137 10.75 -1.81 -3.98
CA THR A 137 9.62 -0.92 -3.71
C THR A 137 9.66 -0.40 -2.29
N PHE A 138 9.68 0.91 -2.11
CA PHE A 138 9.48 1.58 -0.83
C PHE A 138 8.03 2.04 -0.76
N VAL A 139 7.33 1.73 0.32
CA VAL A 139 5.98 2.25 0.58
C VAL A 139 6.11 3.33 1.63
N THR A 140 5.63 4.51 1.31
CA THR A 140 5.68 5.65 2.21
C THR A 140 4.32 5.92 2.85
N LEU A 141 4.37 6.50 4.05
CA LEU A 141 3.24 7.10 4.74
C LEU A 141 3.58 8.57 4.97
N THR A 142 2.83 9.50 4.37
CA THR A 142 3.01 10.92 4.65
C THR A 142 2.10 11.33 5.81
N THR A 143 2.70 11.88 6.86
CA THR A 143 1.99 12.53 7.97
C THR A 143 1.66 13.99 7.67
N GLN A 144 2.28 14.57 6.62
CA GLN A 144 2.09 15.96 6.19
C GLN A 144 1.08 16.10 5.03
N GLY A 145 0.42 15.03 4.62
CA GLY A 145 -0.85 15.08 3.88
C GLY A 145 -0.77 15.24 2.36
N GLU A 146 0.41 15.39 1.75
CA GLU A 146 0.50 15.55 0.30
C GLU A 146 1.40 14.53 -0.41
N SER A 147 0.75 13.75 -1.27
CA SER A 147 1.39 12.97 -2.33
C SER A 147 2.16 13.90 -3.28
N PRO A 148 3.35 13.52 -3.76
CA PRO A 148 4.08 14.28 -4.78
C PRO A 148 3.41 14.21 -6.16
N LEU A 149 2.37 13.38 -6.28
CA LEU A 149 1.62 13.12 -7.50
C LEU A 149 0.30 13.88 -7.51
N LYS A 150 -0.03 14.48 -8.66
CA LYS A 150 -1.41 14.78 -9.05
C LYS A 150 -1.89 13.73 -10.03
N CYS A 151 -3.03 13.14 -9.73
CA CYS A 151 -3.60 12.05 -10.51
C CYS A 151 -4.95 12.46 -11.08
N SER A 152 -5.21 12.04 -12.31
CA SER A 152 -6.50 12.19 -12.97
C SER A 152 -6.73 10.95 -13.83
N ALA A 153 -7.91 10.33 -13.71
CA ALA A 153 -8.29 9.11 -14.42
C ALA A 153 -7.23 7.98 -14.35
N GLY A 154 -6.60 7.79 -13.18
CA GLY A 154 -5.61 6.73 -12.94
C GLY A 154 -4.19 6.99 -13.48
N THR A 155 -3.98 8.10 -14.20
CA THR A 155 -2.67 8.56 -14.63
C THR A 155 -2.19 9.67 -13.72
N CYS A 156 -0.93 9.60 -13.28
CA CYS A 156 -0.36 10.63 -12.41
C CYS A 156 0.78 11.38 -13.07
N ARG A 157 0.89 12.66 -12.72
CA ARG A 157 2.05 13.52 -13.01
C ARG A 157 2.78 13.80 -11.71
N LEU A 158 4.10 13.83 -11.77
CA LEU A 158 4.93 14.32 -10.68
C LEU A 158 4.98 15.84 -10.74
N GLU A 159 4.31 16.51 -9.79
CA GLU A 159 4.22 17.98 -9.77
C GLU A 159 5.02 18.61 -8.62
N ALA A 160 5.29 17.86 -7.55
CA ALA A 160 6.12 18.36 -6.47
C ALA A 160 7.57 18.56 -6.93
N GLN A 161 8.11 19.76 -6.67
CA GLN A 161 9.54 20.04 -6.86
C GLN A 161 10.40 19.44 -5.75
N SER A 162 9.86 19.43 -4.53
CA SER A 162 10.44 18.79 -3.36
C SER A 162 9.38 17.97 -2.63
N TRP A 163 9.75 16.80 -2.13
CA TRP A 163 8.88 15.96 -1.32
C TRP A 163 9.70 15.13 -0.35
N GLN A 164 9.12 14.84 0.81
CA GLN A 164 9.72 13.98 1.82
C GLN A 164 8.64 13.16 2.50
N SER A 165 8.91 11.89 2.79
CA SER A 165 7.95 11.01 3.46
C SER A 165 8.64 9.88 4.19
N ALA A 166 8.13 9.51 5.36
CA ALA A 166 8.58 8.34 6.08
C ALA A 166 8.26 7.06 5.29
N VAL A 167 9.17 6.09 5.31
CA VAL A 167 8.97 4.75 4.73
C VAL A 167 8.40 3.83 5.79
N SER A 168 7.29 3.16 5.46
CA SER A 168 6.64 2.19 6.35
C SER A 168 7.04 0.75 6.06
N SER A 169 7.37 0.45 4.81
CA SER A 169 7.79 -0.90 4.40
C SER A 169 8.61 -0.87 3.12
N VAL A 170 9.36 -1.94 2.91
CA VAL A 170 10.13 -2.21 1.70
C VAL A 170 9.77 -3.58 1.15
N ALA A 171 9.76 -3.74 -0.17
CA ALA A 171 9.45 -5.00 -0.83
C ALA A 171 10.32 -5.25 -2.06
N GLU A 172 10.65 -6.52 -2.27
CA GLU A 172 11.37 -7.01 -3.44
C GLU A 172 10.56 -8.01 -4.25
N ALA A 173 10.69 -7.90 -5.57
CA ALA A 173 10.12 -8.86 -6.51
C ALA A 173 11.09 -9.12 -7.66
N SER A 174 11.02 -10.33 -8.21
CA SER A 174 11.81 -10.76 -9.37
C SER A 174 10.89 -11.38 -10.41
N PHE A 175 11.18 -11.14 -11.69
CA PHE A 175 10.37 -11.56 -12.82
C PHE A 175 11.26 -12.15 -13.91
N ASN A 176 10.82 -13.21 -14.57
CA ASN A 176 11.52 -13.80 -15.71
C ASN A 176 11.35 -12.96 -16.98
N SER A 177 11.91 -13.43 -18.09
CA SER A 177 11.84 -12.77 -19.41
C SER A 177 10.41 -12.53 -19.91
N ASN A 178 9.46 -13.34 -19.46
CA ASN A 178 8.05 -13.26 -19.84
C ASN A 178 7.25 -12.35 -18.90
N GLY A 179 7.92 -11.69 -17.93
CA GLY A 179 7.26 -10.84 -16.94
C GLY A 179 6.51 -11.61 -15.86
N ILE A 180 6.74 -12.92 -15.73
CA ILE A 180 6.12 -13.76 -14.70
C ILE A 180 7.01 -13.73 -13.45
N ALA A 181 6.40 -13.54 -12.29
CA ALA A 181 7.11 -13.54 -11.02
C ALA A 181 7.84 -14.89 -10.80
N THR A 182 9.13 -14.85 -10.47
CA THR A 182 9.95 -16.06 -10.26
C THR A 182 9.93 -16.57 -8.81
N GLY A 183 9.04 -16.02 -7.99
CA GLY A 183 8.88 -16.33 -6.58
C GLY A 183 7.92 -15.33 -5.93
N LEU A 184 7.55 -15.61 -4.69
CA LEU A 184 6.72 -14.68 -3.91
C LEU A 184 7.49 -13.38 -3.66
N PRO A 185 6.86 -12.21 -3.85
CA PRO A 185 7.44 -10.95 -3.40
C PRO A 185 7.74 -11.02 -1.91
N LYS A 186 8.92 -10.56 -1.52
CA LYS A 186 9.32 -10.43 -0.13
C LYS A 186 9.03 -9.01 0.32
N ALA A 187 8.48 -8.86 1.52
CA ALA A 187 8.17 -7.55 2.06
C ALA A 187 8.48 -7.52 3.56
N TRP A 188 8.92 -6.37 4.02
CA TRP A 188 9.34 -6.17 5.39
C TRP A 188 8.87 -4.80 5.89
N ALA A 189 8.49 -4.72 7.15
CA ALA A 189 8.26 -3.45 7.81
C ALA A 189 9.59 -2.71 7.98
N ALA A 190 9.58 -1.40 7.73
CA ALA A 190 10.73 -0.55 8.01
C ALA A 190 10.68 -0.13 9.49
N ASN A 191 11.80 -0.29 10.20
CA ASN A 191 11.95 0.24 11.56
C ASN A 191 12.13 1.77 11.53
N ASN A 192 12.90 2.25 10.56
CA ASN A 192 13.04 3.66 10.22
C ASN A 192 13.34 3.77 8.72
N GLY A 193 12.98 4.88 8.09
CA GLY A 193 13.27 5.09 6.68
C GLY A 193 12.58 6.32 6.14
N GLU A 194 13.07 6.77 5.00
CA GLU A 194 12.67 8.02 4.37
C GLU A 194 12.83 7.93 2.86
N CYS A 195 11.88 8.51 2.14
CA CYS A 195 12.06 8.89 0.75
C CYS A 195 12.03 10.40 0.62
N SER A 196 12.94 10.95 -0.16
CA SER A 196 12.96 12.34 -0.56
C SER A 196 13.05 12.49 -2.07
N LEU A 197 12.46 13.56 -2.57
CA LEU A 197 12.55 14.06 -3.93
C LEU A 197 13.06 15.49 -3.86
N LYS A 198 14.11 15.80 -4.59
CA LYS A 198 14.60 17.16 -4.78
C LYS A 198 15.35 17.25 -6.10
N ASP A 199 15.13 18.31 -6.87
CA ASP A 199 15.88 18.57 -8.11
C ASP A 199 15.86 17.38 -9.09
N ARG A 200 14.71 16.70 -9.22
CA ARG A 200 14.53 15.47 -10.04
C ARG A 200 15.40 14.28 -9.62
N VAL A 201 15.92 14.32 -8.40
CA VAL A 201 16.61 13.20 -7.75
C VAL A 201 15.71 12.64 -6.67
N LEU A 202 15.37 11.36 -6.79
CA LEU A 202 14.62 10.63 -5.79
C LEU A 202 15.59 9.73 -5.02
N ARG A 203 15.60 9.85 -3.69
CA ARG A 203 16.39 9.03 -2.77
C ARG A 203 15.47 8.34 -1.79
N CYS A 204 15.67 7.05 -1.57
CA CYS A 204 14.97 6.31 -0.53
C CYS A 204 15.95 5.48 0.28
N SER A 205 15.70 5.40 1.59
CA SER A 205 16.39 4.48 2.49
C SER A 205 15.41 3.88 3.49
N ALA A 206 15.65 2.62 3.87
CA ALA A 206 14.89 1.95 4.92
C ALA A 206 15.79 0.98 5.70
N LEU A 207 15.69 1.01 7.02
CA LEU A 207 16.34 0.09 7.93
C LEU A 207 15.34 -1.00 8.33
N HIS A 208 15.68 -2.25 8.03
CA HIS A 208 14.92 -3.40 8.51
C HIS A 208 15.31 -3.75 9.95
N ILE A 209 14.43 -4.48 10.65
CA ILE A 209 14.63 -4.81 12.08
C ILE A 209 15.87 -5.67 12.35
N ASN A 210 16.35 -6.40 11.34
CA ASN A 210 17.59 -7.20 11.44
C ASN A 210 18.88 -6.39 11.16
N GLY A 211 18.78 -5.09 10.90
CA GLY A 211 19.91 -4.22 10.58
C GLY A 211 20.24 -4.06 9.10
N GLU A 212 19.57 -4.77 8.19
CA GLU A 212 19.73 -4.60 6.75
C GLU A 212 19.25 -3.21 6.30
N ILE A 213 20.03 -2.57 5.42
CA ILE A 213 19.69 -1.26 4.88
C ILE A 213 19.34 -1.38 3.39
N TYR A 214 18.12 -0.98 3.07
CA TYR A 214 17.64 -0.87 1.71
C TYR A 214 17.86 0.56 1.24
N LYS A 215 18.43 0.74 0.04
CA LYS A 215 18.75 2.06 -0.51
C LYS A 215 18.37 2.15 -1.97
N ALA A 216 18.10 3.37 -2.41
CA ALA A 216 17.70 3.67 -3.77
C ALA A 216 18.01 5.12 -4.10
N GLU A 217 18.56 5.35 -5.28
CA GLU A 217 18.73 6.70 -5.86
C GLU A 217 18.40 6.64 -7.35
N ALA A 218 17.64 7.62 -7.84
CA ALA A 218 17.23 7.74 -9.23
C ALA A 218 17.23 9.20 -9.69
N HIS A 219 17.87 9.45 -10.83
CA HIS A 219 17.94 10.73 -11.55
C HIS A 219 17.08 10.62 -12.83
N PHE A 220 16.14 11.54 -13.06
CA PHE A 220 15.20 11.44 -14.20
C PHE A 220 14.80 12.81 -14.80
#